data_AF-A0A2M8FE83-F1
#
_entry.id   AF-A0A2M8FE83-F1
#
_cell.length_a   1.000
_cell.length_b   1.000
_cell.length_c   1.000
_cell.angle_alpha   90.00
_cell.angle_beta   90.00
_cell.angle_gamma   90.00
#
_symmetry.space_group_name_H-M   'P 1'
#
loop_
_entity.id
_entity.type
_entity.pdbx_description
1 polymer ?
#
loop_
_entity_poly.entity_id
_entity_poly.type
_entity_poly.pdbx_seq_one_letter_code
_entity_poly.pdbx_strand_id
1 'polypeptide(L)'
;MKTIICYTDGGARGNPGPAAIGVYITDEKGVMVREAAQTIGNSTNNFAEYQAVLIGLQTLKQEYGKATKTMQFEIRLDSELVKKQLNAEYQIKEPGLVPMFIEIHNMRVANFPHLKLTHIPREKNKEADRLVNEALDGAR
;
A
#
# COMPACT_ATOMS: atom_id res chain seq x y z
N MET A 1 5.22 15.38 16.87
CA MET A 1 5.96 14.79 15.74
C MET A 1 5.01 14.68 14.57
N LYS A 2 5.43 15.08 13.37
CA LYS A 2 4.60 14.97 12.16
C LYS A 2 4.65 13.53 11.65
N THR A 3 3.49 12.95 11.36
CA THR A 3 3.37 11.58 10.82
C THR A 3 2.80 11.69 9.42
N ILE A 4 3.51 11.12 8.45
CA ILE A 4 3.01 11.00 7.08
C ILE A 4 2.15 9.73 7.00
N ILE A 5 0.95 9.88 6.46
CA ILE A 5 -0.02 8.78 6.35
C ILE A 5 -0.14 8.39 4.89
N CYS A 6 0.04 7.11 4.60
CA CYS A 6 -0.06 6.53 3.27
C CYS A 6 -1.20 5.52 3.26
N TYR A 7 -2.23 5.82 2.50
CA TYR A 7 -3.38 4.95 2.27
C TYR A 7 -3.09 4.13 1.02
N THR A 8 -3.25 2.82 1.11
CA THR A 8 -3.02 1.90 0.00
C THR A 8 -4.24 1.02 -0.21
N ASP A 9 -4.55 0.74 -1.46
CA ASP A 9 -5.58 -0.22 -1.84
C ASP A 9 -5.18 -0.90 -3.15
N GLY A 10 -5.56 -2.16 -3.31
CA GLY A 10 -5.34 -2.93 -4.50
C GLY A 10 -6.55 -3.79 -4.83
N GLY A 11 -7.00 -3.76 -6.08
CA GLY A 11 -8.21 -4.45 -6.49
C GLY A 11 -8.10 -5.07 -7.88
N ALA A 12 -8.82 -6.17 -8.06
CA ALA A 12 -8.97 -6.88 -9.32
C ALA A 12 -10.46 -7.08 -9.68
N ARG A 13 -10.80 -6.86 -10.95
CA ARG A 13 -12.11 -7.16 -11.55
C ARG A 13 -12.17 -8.65 -11.93
N GLY A 14 -12.38 -9.49 -10.92
CA GLY A 14 -12.28 -10.96 -11.02
C GLY A 14 -11.05 -11.49 -10.28
N ASN A 15 -11.03 -12.78 -9.95
CA ASN A 15 -9.96 -13.39 -9.15
C ASN A 15 -9.46 -14.71 -9.77
N PRO A 16 -8.58 -14.68 -10.80
CA PRO A 16 -7.86 -13.51 -11.32
C PRO A 16 -8.65 -12.68 -12.35
N GLY A 17 -8.27 -11.41 -12.53
CA GLY A 17 -8.84 -10.48 -13.51
C GLY A 17 -8.05 -9.17 -13.61
N PRO A 18 -8.46 -8.20 -14.47
CA PRO A 18 -7.79 -6.91 -14.59
C PRO A 18 -7.67 -6.22 -13.24
N ALA A 19 -6.44 -5.85 -12.86
CA ALA A 19 -6.12 -5.37 -11.53
C ALA A 19 -5.34 -4.05 -11.57
N ALA A 20 -5.48 -3.28 -10.50
CA ALA A 20 -4.79 -2.02 -10.30
C ALA A 20 -4.49 -1.78 -8.81
N ILE A 21 -3.68 -0.75 -8.56
CA ILE A 21 -3.35 -0.27 -7.22
C ILE A 21 -3.61 1.22 -7.12
N GLY A 22 -3.90 1.68 -5.90
CA GLY A 22 -4.06 3.08 -5.54
C GLY A 22 -3.25 3.40 -4.29
N VAL A 23 -2.56 4.55 -4.32
CA VAL A 23 -1.77 5.08 -3.21
C VAL A 23 -2.13 6.55 -3.03
N TYR A 24 -2.57 6.91 -1.83
CA TYR A 24 -2.92 8.28 -1.45
C TYR A 24 -2.12 8.67 -0.21
N ILE A 25 -1.28 9.71 -0.29
CA ILE A 25 -0.39 10.13 0.81
C ILE A 25 -0.81 11.50 1.32
N THR A 26 -0.95 11.62 2.64
CA THR A 26 -1.26 12.88 3.32
C THR A 26 -0.25 13.22 4.40
N ASP A 27 -0.19 14.50 4.75
CA ASP A 27 0.39 14.93 6.02
C ASP A 27 -0.54 14.59 7.21
N GLU A 28 -0.13 14.97 8.42
CA GLU A 28 -0.89 14.73 9.65
C GLU A 28 -2.21 15.50 9.73
N LYS A 29 -2.39 16.54 8.90
CA LYS A 29 -3.60 17.37 8.82
C LYS A 29 -4.58 16.87 7.76
N GLY A 30 -4.21 15.81 7.03
CA GLY A 30 -5.00 15.27 5.93
C GLY A 30 -4.83 16.03 4.62
N VAL A 31 -3.84 16.92 4.51
CA VAL A 31 -3.51 17.58 3.25
C VAL A 31 -2.80 16.60 2.36
N MET A 32 -3.32 16.42 1.14
CA MET A 32 -2.72 15.55 0.13
C MET A 32 -1.30 16.02 -0.22
N VAL A 33 -0.35 15.09 -0.14
CA VAL A 33 1.04 15.28 -0.57
C VAL A 33 1.26 14.66 -1.94
N ARG A 34 0.77 13.43 -2.15
CA ARG A 34 1.03 12.66 -3.36
C ARG A 34 -0.05 11.62 -3.60
N GLU A 35 -0.28 11.31 -4.87
CA GLU A 35 -1.08 10.17 -5.31
C GLU A 35 -0.31 9.35 -6.34
N ALA A 36 -0.55 8.04 -6.37
CA ALA A 36 -0.13 7.16 -7.44
C ALA A 36 -1.21 6.13 -7.72
N ALA A 37 -1.40 5.79 -8.99
CA ALA A 37 -2.28 4.73 -9.43
C ALA A 37 -1.66 4.07 -10.66
N GLN A 38 -1.80 2.76 -10.80
CA GLN A 38 -1.36 2.05 -12.00
C GLN A 38 -2.10 0.72 -12.15
N THR A 39 -2.36 0.32 -13.39
CA THR A 39 -2.78 -1.04 -13.71
C THR A 39 -1.62 -2.01 -13.56
N ILE A 40 -1.90 -3.23 -13.09
CA ILE A 40 -0.90 -4.29 -12.89
C ILE A 40 -1.19 -5.53 -13.75
N GLY A 41 -2.00 -5.37 -14.80
CA GLY A 41 -2.43 -6.45 -15.68
C GLY A 41 -3.46 -7.36 -15.01
N ASN A 42 -3.50 -8.64 -15.39
CA ASN A 42 -4.39 -9.61 -14.76
C ASN A 42 -3.74 -10.20 -13.51
N SER A 43 -4.40 -10.05 -12.36
CA SER A 43 -3.90 -10.56 -11.08
C SER A 43 -5.04 -10.94 -10.13
N THR A 44 -4.69 -11.44 -8.94
CA THR A 44 -5.63 -11.70 -7.85
C THR A 44 -5.78 -10.47 -6.96
N ASN A 45 -6.88 -10.40 -6.19
CA ASN A 45 -7.06 -9.32 -5.21
C ASN A 45 -5.92 -9.29 -4.18
N ASN A 46 -5.55 -10.45 -3.62
CA ASN A 46 -4.50 -10.53 -2.61
C ASN A 46 -3.14 -10.03 -3.14
N PHE A 47 -2.81 -10.36 -4.39
CA PHE A 47 -1.60 -9.86 -5.02
C PHE A 47 -1.66 -8.34 -5.24
N ALA A 48 -2.80 -7.81 -5.70
CA ALA A 48 -2.99 -6.37 -5.89
C ALA A 48 -2.81 -5.59 -4.58
N GLU A 49 -3.38 -6.07 -3.47
CA GLU A 49 -3.24 -5.48 -2.13
C GLU A 49 -1.79 -5.44 -1.65
N TYR A 50 -1.06 -6.56 -1.80
CA TYR A 50 0.38 -6.60 -1.50
C TYR A 50 1.15 -5.61 -2.39
N GLN A 51 0.81 -5.53 -3.66
CA GLN A 51 1.47 -4.65 -4.62
C GLN A 51 1.23 -3.19 -4.25
N ALA A 52 0.02 -2.84 -3.80
CA ALA A 52 -0.31 -1.49 -3.36
C ALA A 52 0.56 -1.04 -2.18
N VAL A 53 0.80 -1.91 -1.20
CA VAL A 53 1.70 -1.62 -0.07
C VAL A 53 3.14 -1.41 -0.55
N LEU A 54 3.63 -2.27 -1.45
CA LEU A 54 4.97 -2.14 -2.01
C LEU A 54 5.15 -0.82 -2.77
N ILE A 55 4.20 -0.47 -3.65
CA ILE A 55 4.23 0.81 -4.36
C ILE A 55 4.12 1.97 -3.39
N GLY A 56 3.28 1.89 -2.35
CA GLY A 56 3.19 2.90 -1.30
C GLY A 56 4.53 3.18 -0.62
N LEU A 57 5.29 2.14 -0.27
CA LEU A 57 6.64 2.27 0.28
C LEU A 57 7.62 2.90 -0.72
N GLN A 58 7.56 2.51 -1.98
CA GLN A 58 8.40 3.07 -3.04
C GLN A 58 8.09 4.55 -3.27
N THR A 59 6.81 4.94 -3.33
CA THR A 59 6.38 6.33 -3.47
C THR A 59 6.84 7.17 -2.27
N LEU A 60 6.67 6.69 -1.03
CA LEU A 60 7.20 7.38 0.15
C LEU A 60 8.73 7.51 0.09
N LYS A 61 9.43 6.49 -0.40
CA LYS A 61 10.89 6.54 -0.50
C LYS A 61 11.36 7.54 -1.55
N GLN A 62 10.66 7.64 -2.67
CA GLN A 62 10.93 8.63 -3.71
C GLN A 62 10.68 10.05 -3.20
N GLU A 63 9.57 10.28 -2.50
CA GLU A 63 9.15 11.60 -2.01
C GLU A 63 10.07 12.12 -0.90
N TYR A 64 10.44 11.27 0.07
CA TYR A 64 11.15 11.69 1.29
C TYR A 64 12.62 11.29 1.33
N GLY A 65 13.09 10.44 0.42
CA GLY A 65 14.51 10.08 0.28
C GLY A 65 15.14 9.56 1.58
N LYS A 66 16.17 10.26 2.08
CA LYS A 66 16.86 9.90 3.35
C LYS A 66 16.02 10.23 4.59
N ALA A 67 15.07 11.16 4.51
CA ALA A 67 14.22 11.55 5.63
C ALA A 67 13.29 10.41 6.07
N THR A 68 13.07 9.39 5.23
CA THR A 68 12.32 8.19 5.60
C THR A 68 12.88 7.49 6.85
N LYS A 69 14.19 7.66 7.11
CA LYS A 69 14.89 7.04 8.25
C LYS A 69 14.65 7.74 9.59
N THR A 70 14.18 8.98 9.59
CA THR A 70 14.02 9.79 10.81
C THR A 70 12.58 10.23 11.06
N MET A 71 11.75 10.27 10.02
CA MET A 71 10.34 10.63 10.10
C MET A 71 9.45 9.45 10.49
N GLN A 72 8.27 9.77 11.02
CA GLN A 72 7.23 8.79 11.36
C GLN A 72 6.31 8.56 10.16
N PHE A 73 6.04 7.29 9.84
CA PHE A 73 5.14 6.91 8.76
C PHE A 73 4.07 5.94 9.24
N GLU A 74 2.89 6.02 8.65
CA GLU A 74 1.81 5.06 8.86
C GLU A 74 1.26 4.64 7.51
N ILE A 75 1.32 3.34 7.20
CA ILE A 75 0.58 2.77 6.08
C ILE A 75 -0.77 2.26 6.59
N ARG A 76 -1.84 2.71 5.94
CA ARG A 76 -3.22 2.33 6.22
C ARG A 76 -3.78 1.55 5.04
N LEU A 77 -4.36 0.40 5.34
CA LEU A 77 -4.98 -0.52 4.39
C LEU A 77 -6.25 -1.11 5.01
N ASP A 78 -7.21 -1.51 4.19
CA ASP A 78 -8.47 -2.11 4.65
C ASP A 78 -8.47 -3.65 4.64
N SER A 79 -7.44 -4.27 4.05
CA SER A 79 -7.20 -5.69 4.22
C SER A 79 -6.51 -6.03 5.55
N GLU A 80 -7.31 -6.44 6.55
CA GLU A 80 -6.79 -6.92 7.84
C GLU A 80 -5.87 -8.14 7.68
N LEU A 81 -6.18 -9.04 6.73
CA LEU A 81 -5.36 -10.21 6.42
C LEU A 81 -3.95 -9.80 5.99
N VAL A 82 -3.85 -8.91 5.00
CA VAL A 82 -2.56 -8.43 4.48
C VAL A 82 -1.78 -7.71 5.57
N LYS A 83 -2.44 -6.84 6.36
CA LYS A 83 -1.79 -6.19 7.53
C LYS A 83 -1.17 -7.25 8.45
N LYS A 84 -1.94 -8.27 8.84
CA LYS A 84 -1.49 -9.32 9.77
C LYS A 84 -0.36 -10.14 9.19
N GLN A 85 -0.43 -10.51 7.91
CA GLN A 85 0.65 -11.23 7.24
C GLN A 85 1.94 -10.40 7.15
N LEU A 86 1.85 -9.12 6.78
CA LEU A 86 3.00 -8.20 6.71
C LEU A 86 3.64 -7.94 8.09
N ASN A 87 2.88 -8.08 9.18
CA ASN A 87 3.42 -8.06 10.54
C ASN A 87 3.90 -9.43 11.05
N ALA A 88 3.91 -10.46 10.19
CA ALA A 88 4.23 -11.84 10.56
C ALA A 88 3.33 -12.41 11.67
N GLU A 89 2.13 -11.82 11.87
CA GLU A 89 1.13 -12.33 12.80
C GLU A 89 0.48 -13.60 12.21
N TYR A 90 0.27 -13.62 10.88
CA TYR A 90 -0.31 -14.75 10.14
C TYR A 90 0.63 -15.30 9.07
N GLN A 91 0.53 -16.61 8.83
CA GLN A 91 1.28 -17.29 7.77
C GLN A 91 0.76 -16.91 6.38
N ILE A 92 1.68 -16.72 5.45
CA ILE A 92 1.39 -16.58 4.02
C ILE A 92 1.22 -17.98 3.43
N LYS A 93 0.01 -18.29 2.96
CA LYS A 93 -0.31 -19.60 2.37
C LYS A 93 -0.08 -19.64 0.86
N GLU A 94 -0.14 -18.48 0.19
CA GLU A 94 0.04 -18.36 -1.25
C GLU A 94 1.53 -18.16 -1.56
N PRO A 95 2.22 -19.12 -2.19
CA PRO A 95 3.67 -19.03 -2.43
C PRO A 95 4.06 -17.81 -3.27
N GLY A 96 3.18 -17.36 -4.18
CA GLY A 96 3.40 -16.18 -5.01
C GLY A 96 3.50 -14.86 -4.25
N LEU A 97 2.98 -14.79 -3.01
CA LEU A 97 3.05 -13.58 -2.16
C LEU A 97 4.34 -13.51 -1.34
N VAL A 98 5.08 -14.63 -1.20
CA VAL A 98 6.29 -14.69 -0.39
C VAL A 98 7.39 -13.74 -0.90
N PRO A 99 7.68 -13.65 -2.22
CA PRO A 99 8.66 -12.69 -2.72
C PRO A 99 8.29 -11.24 -2.37
N MET A 100 7.01 -10.87 -2.49
CA MET A 100 6.53 -9.52 -2.17
C MET A 100 6.64 -9.22 -0.68
N PHE A 101 6.30 -10.19 0.17
CA PHE A 101 6.49 -10.06 1.62
C PHE A 101 7.95 -9.76 1.97
N ILE A 102 8.89 -10.51 1.38
CA ILE A 102 10.33 -10.32 1.62
C ILE A 102 10.76 -8.92 1.15
N GLU A 103 10.32 -8.48 -0.02
CA GLU A 103 10.65 -7.15 -0.54
C GLU A 103 10.11 -6.04 0.36
N ILE A 104 8.83 -6.10 0.74
CA ILE A 104 8.20 -5.16 1.66
C ILE A 104 8.94 -5.16 3.01
N HIS A 105 9.25 -6.32 3.56
CA HIS A 105 9.99 -6.45 4.81
C HIS A 105 11.37 -5.78 4.72
N ASN A 106 12.14 -6.06 3.67
CA ASN A 106 13.46 -5.48 3.44
C ASN A 106 13.39 -3.96 3.31
N MET A 107 12.40 -3.43 2.57
CA MET A 107 12.19 -1.99 2.45
C MET A 107 11.90 -1.35 3.80
N ARG A 108 11.03 -1.97 4.62
CA ARG A 108 10.69 -1.48 5.96
C ARG A 108 11.92 -1.40 6.84
N VAL A 109 12.69 -2.48 6.94
CA VAL A 109 13.88 -2.55 7.79
C VAL A 109 14.97 -1.57 7.32
N ALA A 110 15.21 -1.48 6.02
CA ALA A 110 16.31 -0.66 5.48
C ALA A 110 16.02 0.85 5.47
N ASN A 111 14.76 1.23 5.27
CA ASN A 111 14.39 2.62 4.95
C ASN A 111 13.40 3.27 5.90
N PHE A 112 12.61 2.49 6.64
CA PHE A 112 11.48 3.00 7.42
C PHE A 112 11.45 2.41 8.85
N PRO A 113 12.45 2.75 9.70
CA PRO A 113 12.55 2.24 11.07
C PRO A 113 11.38 2.68 11.98
N HIS A 114 10.62 3.68 11.56
CA HIS A 114 9.49 4.26 12.29
C HIS A 114 8.18 4.15 11.52
N LEU A 115 8.00 3.06 10.76
CA LEU A 115 6.76 2.77 10.06
C LEU A 115 5.82 1.89 10.88
N LYS A 116 4.56 2.29 10.93
CA LYS A 116 3.45 1.49 11.44
C LYS A 116 2.54 1.01 10.31
N LEU A 117 2.03 -0.22 10.42
CA LEU A 117 0.92 -0.73 9.60
C LEU A 117 -0.37 -0.71 10.42
N THR A 118 -1.42 -0.11 9.88
CA THR A 118 -2.71 0.05 10.55
C THR A 118 -3.83 -0.41 9.63
N HIS A 119 -4.66 -1.33 10.12
CA HIS A 119 -5.91 -1.67 9.45
C HIS A 119 -6.94 -0.55 9.68
N ILE A 120 -7.65 -0.13 8.63
CA ILE A 120 -8.77 0.80 8.69
C ILE A 120 -10.00 0.22 7.99
N PRO A 121 -11.24 0.59 8.40
CA PRO A 121 -12.43 0.23 7.63
C PRO A 121 -12.39 0.81 6.21
N ARG A 122 -12.96 0.09 5.24
CA ARG A 122 -13.00 0.48 3.82
C ARG A 122 -13.62 1.86 3.60
N GLU A 123 -14.60 2.26 4.42
CA GLU A 123 -15.23 3.58 4.34
C GLU A 123 -14.25 4.73 4.63
N LYS A 124 -13.11 4.43 5.26
CA LYS A 124 -12.02 5.38 5.51
C LYS A 124 -10.89 5.28 4.47
N ASN A 125 -10.92 4.31 3.56
CA ASN A 125 -9.90 4.10 2.52
C ASN A 125 -10.35 4.56 1.12
N LYS A 126 -11.39 5.41 1.06
CA LYS A 126 -12.07 5.80 -0.19
C LYS A 126 -11.16 6.41 -1.25
N GLU A 127 -10.15 7.17 -0.87
CA GLU A 127 -9.25 7.80 -1.85
C GLU A 127 -8.34 6.78 -2.53
N ALA A 128 -7.85 5.77 -1.80
CA ALA A 128 -7.07 4.70 -2.40
C ALA A 128 -7.94 3.82 -3.31
N ASP A 129 -9.17 3.49 -2.88
CA ASP A 129 -10.16 2.75 -3.69
C ASP A 129 -10.59 3.52 -4.94
N ARG A 130 -10.77 4.84 -4.84
CA ARG A 130 -11.02 5.71 -6.00
C ARG A 130 -9.90 5.60 -7.02
N LEU A 131 -8.64 5.66 -6.57
CA LEU A 131 -7.46 5.57 -7.45
C LEU A 131 -7.36 4.20 -8.14
N VAL A 132 -7.70 3.10 -7.46
CA VAL A 132 -7.78 1.77 -8.07
C VAL A 132 -8.80 1.77 -9.21
N ASN A 133 -10.01 2.27 -8.97
CA ASN A 133 -11.07 2.29 -9.97
C ASN A 133 -10.74 3.21 -11.15
N GLU A 134 -10.18 4.41 -10.90
CA GLU A 134 -9.71 5.31 -11.95
C GLU A 134 -8.70 4.65 -12.88
N ALA A 135 -7.72 3.91 -12.32
CA ALA A 135 -6.75 3.18 -13.12
C ALA A 135 -7.42 2.03 -13.92
N LEU A 136 -8.37 1.29 -13.33
CA LEU A 136 -9.08 0.22 -14.03
C LEU A 136 -10.03 0.71 -15.12
N ASP A 137 -10.56 1.93 -14.99
CA ASP A 137 -11.42 2.58 -15.97
C ASP A 137 -10.65 3.36 -17.04
N GLY A 138 -9.32 3.39 -16.96
CA GLY A 138 -8.45 4.07 -17.93
C GLY A 138 -8.46 5.60 -17.78
N ALA A 139 -8.84 6.12 -16.61
CA ALA A 139 -8.80 7.54 -16.29
C ALA A 139 -7.42 8.03 -15.80
N ARG A 140 -6.45 7.12 -15.64
CA ARG A 140 -5.06 7.37 -15.26
C ARG A 140 -4.08 6.45 -15.98
#